data_AF-A0A9D5HBE4-F1
#
_entry.id   AF-A0A9D5HBE4-F1
#
_cell.length_a   1.000
_cell.length_b   1.000
_cell.length_c   1.000
_cell.angle_alpha   90.00
_cell.angle_beta   90.00
_cell.angle_gamma   90.00
#
_symmetry.space_group_name_H-M   'P 1'
#
loop_
_entity.id
_entity.type
_entity.pdbx_description
1 polymer ?
#
loop_
_entity_poly.entity_id
_entity_poly.type
_entity_poly.pdbx_seq_one_letter_code
_entity_poly.pdbx_strand_id
1 'polypeptide(L)'
;MLWRKDRVFAIKIGVDCGDGLRHLGNLEDGGEVCSGDEFGSLISSMRLGGVDSAEAVNFDTTALVAIVSGISNGSAERLLNAPEDEMRRRFKSNYEFVVAQVTSEVQLPILAELRDAIAGKKGIICESVCSEFKELISMCGGPNEKLRAEQLIKRLLIVPDCPSTRIMDLPTTRKIAMKNKVVFGTGDYWHAPTLTANMGFARAISQTGSTQPLSTGKHARKLM
;
A
#
# COMPACT_ATOMS: atom_id res chain seq x y z
N MET A 1 -30.06 -0.37 17.28
CA MET A 1 -28.87 -1.10 17.78
C MET A 1 -27.87 -1.19 16.63
N LEU A 2 -26.66 -0.69 16.86
CA LEU A 2 -25.57 -0.35 15.93
C LEU A 2 -25.28 -1.39 14.82
N TRP A 3 -25.32 -0.94 13.56
CA TRP A 3 -24.72 -1.66 12.44
C TRP A 3 -23.21 -1.39 12.34
N ARG A 4 -22.45 -2.49 12.20
CA ARG A 4 -20.98 -2.60 12.23
C ARG A 4 -20.29 -1.80 11.11
N LYS A 5 -19.40 -0.89 11.52
CA LYS A 5 -18.33 -0.31 10.68
C LYS A 5 -17.11 -1.25 10.69
N ASP A 6 -17.09 -2.23 9.80
CA ASP A 6 -15.90 -3.04 9.50
C ASP A 6 -15.64 -3.00 7.99
N ARG A 7 -15.04 -1.91 7.49
CA ARG A 7 -14.42 -1.85 6.16
C ARG A 7 -13.19 -0.95 6.23
N VAL A 8 -12.10 -1.51 6.74
CA VAL A 8 -10.77 -0.89 6.79
C VAL A 8 -9.93 -1.61 5.73
N PHE A 9 -9.41 -0.84 4.77
CA PHE A 9 -8.76 -1.28 3.53
C PHE A 9 -9.63 -2.05 2.53
N ALA A 10 -10.50 -1.29 1.87
CA ALA A 10 -10.79 -1.53 0.47
C ALA A 10 -10.80 -0.16 -0.21
N ILE A 11 -9.71 0.21 -0.88
CA ILE A 11 -9.88 1.03 -2.07
C ILE A 11 -10.67 0.11 -3.02
N LYS A 12 -12.01 0.18 -2.96
CA LYS A 12 -12.83 -0.35 -4.04
C LYS A 12 -12.54 0.55 -5.21
N ILE A 13 -11.61 0.14 -6.07
CA ILE A 13 -11.45 0.78 -7.36
C ILE A 13 -12.75 0.46 -8.08
N GLY A 14 -13.59 1.48 -8.18
CA GLY A 14 -14.92 1.37 -8.75
C GLY A 14 -14.77 1.09 -10.23
N VAL A 15 -14.85 -0.19 -10.60
CA VAL A 15 -15.22 -0.57 -11.95
C VAL A 15 -16.70 -0.23 -12.10
N ASP A 16 -16.97 0.81 -12.86
CA ASP A 16 -18.16 0.93 -13.69
C ASP A 16 -17.74 1.71 -14.94
N CYS A 17 -17.09 0.99 -15.86
CA CYS A 17 -17.08 1.39 -17.27
C CYS A 17 -18.40 0.91 -17.85
N GLY A 18 -19.39 1.80 -17.82
CA GLY A 18 -20.59 1.74 -18.64
C GLY A 18 -20.64 3.02 -19.46
N ASP A 19 -20.62 2.86 -20.78
CA ASP A 19 -20.60 3.88 -21.82
C ASP A 19 -21.35 5.18 -21.50
N GLY A 20 -20.68 6.31 -21.74
CA GLY A 20 -21.36 7.59 -21.87
C GLY A 20 -20.62 8.80 -21.32
N LEU A 21 -19.42 9.11 -21.82
CA LEU A 21 -18.98 10.51 -21.80
C LEU A 21 -18.15 10.84 -23.04
N ARG A 22 -18.86 11.23 -24.09
CA ARG A 22 -18.30 12.02 -25.18
C ARG A 22 -17.85 13.36 -24.60
N HIS A 23 -16.61 13.75 -24.93
CA HIS A 23 -16.10 15.12 -24.96
C HIS A 23 -16.36 15.97 -23.71
N LEU A 24 -15.41 15.98 -22.77
CA LEU A 24 -15.09 17.18 -21.99
C LEU A 24 -13.60 17.17 -21.63
N GLY A 25 -12.85 18.01 -22.35
CA GLY A 25 -11.60 18.64 -21.91
C GLY A 25 -10.41 17.73 -21.62
N ASN A 26 -9.45 17.71 -22.55
CA ASN A 26 -8.04 17.53 -22.21
C ASN A 26 -7.67 18.55 -21.12
N LEU A 27 -7.62 18.13 -19.86
CA LEU A 27 -6.63 18.66 -18.95
C LEU A 27 -5.32 18.04 -19.42
N GLU A 28 -4.70 18.72 -20.39
CA GLU A 28 -3.31 18.52 -20.70
C GLU A 28 -2.55 18.55 -19.37
N ASP A 29 -1.94 17.41 -19.05
CA ASP A 29 -1.01 17.23 -17.94
C ASP A 29 0.22 18.09 -18.28
N GLY A 30 0.08 19.40 -18.09
CA GLY A 30 1.17 20.34 -18.09
C GLY A 30 2.13 19.87 -17.02
N GLY A 31 3.27 19.35 -17.46
CA GLY A 31 4.31 18.81 -16.61
C GLY A 31 4.78 19.82 -15.59
N GLU A 32 4.14 19.83 -14.43
CA GLU A 32 4.64 20.49 -13.25
C GLU A 32 5.48 19.45 -12.51
N VAL A 33 6.78 19.46 -12.85
CA VAL A 33 7.82 18.72 -12.15
C VAL A 33 7.88 19.29 -10.73
N CYS A 34 7.14 18.65 -9.82
CA CYS A 34 7.17 18.99 -8.41
C CYS A 34 8.53 18.59 -7.82
N SER A 35 9.10 19.53 -7.07
CA SER A 35 10.42 19.48 -6.43
C SER A 35 10.69 18.17 -5.68
N GLY A 36 11.78 17.48 -6.03
CA GLY A 36 12.37 16.37 -5.26
C GLY A 36 11.46 15.15 -5.11
N ASP A 37 11.55 14.19 -6.04
CA ASP A 37 10.78 12.95 -6.04
C ASP A 37 10.92 12.17 -4.71
N GLU A 38 9.97 12.34 -3.78
CA GLU A 38 9.95 11.66 -2.47
C GLU A 38 9.98 10.13 -2.65
N PHE A 39 9.33 9.63 -3.70
CA PHE A 39 9.36 8.22 -4.07
C PHE A 39 10.75 7.81 -4.52
N GLY A 40 11.42 8.61 -5.34
CA GLY A 40 12.82 8.43 -5.73
C GLY A 40 13.76 8.37 -4.51
N SER A 41 13.56 9.26 -3.54
CA SER A 41 14.28 9.26 -2.25
C SER A 41 14.01 7.98 -1.45
N LEU A 42 12.74 7.58 -1.33
CA LEU A 42 12.33 6.35 -0.65
C LEU A 42 13.01 5.12 -1.25
N ILE A 43 12.88 4.90 -2.56
CA ILE A 43 13.42 3.70 -3.21
C ILE A 43 14.96 3.67 -3.23
N SER A 44 15.60 4.85 -3.18
CA SER A 44 17.06 4.97 -3.10
C SER A 44 17.59 4.71 -1.70
N SER A 45 16.75 4.87 -0.66
CA SER A 45 17.11 4.52 0.72
C SER A 45 17.15 3.01 0.96
N MET A 46 16.50 2.20 0.11
CA MET A 46 16.53 0.74 0.19
C MET A 46 17.85 0.17 -0.33
N ARG A 47 18.30 -0.95 0.24
CA ARG A 47 19.42 -1.73 -0.32
C ARG A 47 18.95 -2.51 -1.55
N LEU A 48 19.76 -2.48 -2.62
CA LEU A 48 19.55 -3.36 -3.76
C LEU A 48 19.65 -4.84 -3.35
N GLY A 49 18.89 -5.70 -4.05
CA GLY A 49 18.94 -7.14 -3.86
C GLY A 49 20.36 -7.70 -4.03
N GLY A 50 20.78 -8.55 -3.08
CA GLY A 50 22.09 -9.21 -3.02
C GLY A 50 22.08 -10.31 -1.94
N VAL A 51 23.12 -11.13 -1.83
CA VAL A 51 23.15 -12.35 -0.98
C VAL A 51 23.48 -12.06 0.51
N ASP A 52 23.88 -10.83 0.87
CA ASP A 52 24.36 -10.53 2.23
C ASP A 52 23.28 -10.62 3.34
N SER A 53 23.73 -10.82 4.58
CA SER A 53 22.93 -10.91 5.82
C SER A 53 22.34 -9.55 6.28
N ALA A 54 21.75 -8.79 5.37
CA ALA A 54 21.12 -7.52 5.66
C ALA A 54 19.68 -7.71 6.17
N GLU A 55 19.26 -6.87 7.11
CA GLU A 55 17.87 -6.80 7.58
C GLU A 55 16.92 -6.58 6.39
N ALA A 56 15.84 -7.38 6.34
CA ALA A 56 14.86 -7.35 5.27
C ALA A 56 13.51 -6.86 5.78
N VAL A 57 12.71 -6.27 4.89
CA VAL A 57 11.30 -5.90 5.12
C VAL A 57 10.47 -6.56 4.03
N ASN A 58 9.44 -7.28 4.44
CA ASN A 58 8.48 -7.89 3.53
C ASN A 58 7.35 -6.90 3.23
N PHE A 59 7.01 -6.70 1.97
CA PHE A 59 5.94 -5.78 1.59
C PHE A 59 4.67 -6.56 1.24
N ASP A 60 3.55 -6.17 1.84
CA ASP A 60 2.21 -6.57 1.42
C ASP A 60 1.74 -5.70 0.23
N THR A 61 0.79 -6.21 -0.55
CA THR A 61 0.18 -5.50 -1.70
C THR A 61 -0.33 -4.12 -1.31
N THR A 62 -0.94 -4.00 -0.11
CA THR A 62 -1.46 -2.71 0.37
C THR A 62 -0.38 -1.66 0.60
N ALA A 63 0.81 -2.07 1.04
CA ALA A 63 1.95 -1.16 1.22
C ALA A 63 2.50 -0.71 -0.14
N LEU A 64 2.62 -1.63 -1.11
CA LEU A 64 3.07 -1.29 -2.46
C LEU A 64 2.12 -0.29 -3.14
N VAL A 65 0.80 -0.50 -3.01
CA VAL A 65 -0.21 0.43 -3.54
C VAL A 65 -0.08 1.81 -2.90
N ALA A 66 0.11 1.90 -1.58
CA ALA A 66 0.30 3.17 -0.90
C ALA A 66 1.53 3.92 -1.43
N ILE A 67 2.68 3.23 -1.54
CA ILE A 67 3.95 3.79 -2.03
C ILE A 67 3.81 4.41 -3.42
N VAL A 68 3.09 3.75 -4.33
CA VAL A 68 2.98 4.22 -5.72
C VAL A 68 1.76 5.10 -5.97
N SER A 69 0.87 5.29 -4.99
CA SER A 69 -0.37 6.04 -5.18
C SER A 69 -0.12 7.52 -5.44
N GLY A 70 -0.95 8.16 -6.27
CA GLY A 70 -0.88 9.61 -6.46
C GLY A 70 -1.04 10.40 -5.15
N ILE A 71 -1.83 9.91 -4.18
CA ILE A 71 -2.02 10.56 -2.87
C ILE A 71 -0.68 10.77 -2.19
N SER A 72 0.11 9.70 -2.06
CA SER A 72 1.42 9.73 -1.40
C SER A 72 2.54 10.31 -2.27
N ASN A 73 2.23 10.74 -3.49
CA ASN A 73 3.19 11.26 -4.46
C ASN A 73 2.74 12.65 -4.95
N GLY A 74 2.36 13.52 -4.01
CA GLY A 74 2.11 14.94 -4.27
C GLY A 74 0.71 15.30 -4.78
N SER A 75 -0.20 14.33 -5.01
CA SER A 75 -1.58 14.68 -5.41
C SER A 75 -2.50 15.02 -4.24
N ALA A 76 -2.09 14.80 -2.99
CA ALA A 76 -2.94 15.01 -1.82
C ALA A 76 -3.45 16.47 -1.72
N GLU A 77 -2.58 17.47 -1.80
CA GLU A 77 -2.98 18.88 -1.71
C GLU A 77 -3.95 19.29 -2.82
N ARG A 78 -3.69 18.86 -4.06
CA ARG A 78 -4.58 19.10 -5.20
C ARG A 78 -5.96 18.49 -4.98
N LEU A 79 -6.02 17.26 -4.45
CA LEU A 79 -7.29 16.59 -4.14
C LEU A 79 -8.02 17.26 -2.97
N LEU A 80 -7.30 17.82 -2.01
CA LEU A 80 -7.89 18.54 -0.87
C LEU A 80 -8.53 19.87 -1.33
N ASN A 81 -7.94 20.53 -2.32
CA ASN A 81 -8.42 21.79 -2.89
C ASN A 81 -9.47 21.62 -4.01
N ALA A 82 -9.75 20.39 -4.43
CA ALA A 82 -10.72 20.11 -5.49
C ALA A 82 -12.17 20.37 -5.00
N PRO A 83 -13.08 20.85 -5.87
CA PRO A 83 -14.49 21.02 -5.53
C PRO A 83 -15.11 19.72 -5.00
N GLU A 84 -15.92 19.82 -3.93
CA GLU A 84 -16.54 18.65 -3.31
C GLU A 84 -17.43 17.86 -4.28
N ASP A 85 -18.16 18.54 -5.17
CA ASP A 85 -19.01 17.88 -6.16
C ASP A 85 -18.20 17.06 -7.17
N GLU A 86 -17.00 17.52 -7.54
CA GLU A 86 -16.07 16.79 -8.39
C GLU A 86 -15.55 15.55 -7.64
N MET A 87 -15.10 15.72 -6.40
CA MET A 87 -14.60 14.63 -5.56
C MET A 87 -15.68 13.56 -5.32
N ARG A 88 -16.94 13.96 -5.07
CA ARG A 88 -18.06 13.04 -4.91
C ARG A 88 -18.42 12.32 -6.21
N ARG A 89 -18.39 13.01 -7.36
CA ARG A 89 -18.60 12.37 -8.67
C ARG A 89 -17.50 11.35 -8.98
N ARG A 90 -16.25 11.70 -8.71
CA ARG A 90 -15.07 10.86 -8.99
C ARG A 90 -14.99 9.64 -8.07
N PHE A 91 -15.16 9.83 -6.77
CA PHE A 91 -14.93 8.78 -5.78
C PHE A 91 -16.21 8.10 -5.28
N LYS A 92 -17.39 8.60 -5.66
CA LYS A 92 -18.71 8.00 -5.38
C LYS A 92 -18.84 7.63 -3.89
N SER A 93 -19.15 6.36 -3.59
CA SER A 93 -19.29 5.85 -2.23
C SER A 93 -17.99 5.79 -1.42
N ASN A 94 -16.83 6.02 -2.05
CA ASN A 94 -15.53 6.07 -1.38
C ASN A 94 -15.10 7.50 -1.00
N TYR A 95 -15.90 8.54 -1.30
CA TYR A 95 -15.54 9.94 -1.04
C TYR A 95 -15.00 10.19 0.37
N GLU A 96 -15.76 9.82 1.41
CA GLU A 96 -15.37 10.02 2.81
C GLU A 96 -14.04 9.33 3.15
N PHE A 97 -13.81 8.15 2.59
CA PHE A 97 -12.56 7.41 2.79
C PHE A 97 -11.38 8.11 2.12
N VAL A 98 -11.54 8.58 0.88
CA VAL A 98 -10.48 9.27 0.14
C VAL A 98 -10.12 10.59 0.80
N VAL A 99 -11.11 11.38 1.22
CA VAL A 99 -10.87 12.65 1.93
C VAL A 99 -10.09 12.43 3.23
N ALA A 100 -10.43 11.37 3.99
CA ALA A 100 -9.66 11.01 5.19
C ALA A 100 -8.20 10.65 4.87
N GLN A 101 -7.95 9.89 3.80
CA GLN A 101 -6.59 9.54 3.36
C GLN A 101 -5.80 10.78 2.92
N VAL A 102 -6.41 11.63 2.10
CA VAL A 102 -5.80 12.88 1.61
C VAL A 102 -5.45 13.81 2.77
N THR A 103 -6.37 13.99 3.73
CA THR A 103 -6.14 14.83 4.91
C THR A 103 -5.00 14.28 5.77
N SER A 104 -4.95 12.96 5.94
CA SER A 104 -3.86 12.30 6.68
C SER A 104 -2.50 12.49 6.00
N GLU A 105 -2.44 12.35 4.68
CA GLU A 105 -1.19 12.48 3.91
C GLU A 105 -0.62 13.90 4.02
N VAL A 106 -1.46 14.94 3.93
CA VAL A 106 -1.02 16.34 4.07
C VAL A 106 -0.42 16.62 5.45
N GLN A 107 -0.96 15.99 6.50
CA GLN A 107 -0.45 16.16 7.87
C GLN A 107 0.80 15.32 8.14
N LEU A 108 0.84 14.10 7.59
CA LEU A 108 1.83 13.08 7.88
C LEU A 108 2.13 12.30 6.59
N PRO A 109 3.11 12.76 5.80
CA PRO A 109 3.46 12.13 4.54
C PRO A 109 3.94 10.69 4.75
N ILE A 110 3.27 9.72 4.11
CA ILE A 110 3.53 8.30 4.37
C ILE A 110 4.91 7.89 3.85
N LEU A 111 5.38 8.45 2.73
CA LEU A 111 6.68 8.10 2.18
C LEU A 111 7.82 8.50 3.12
N ALA A 112 7.67 9.59 3.86
CA ALA A 112 8.64 9.99 4.88
C ALA A 112 8.69 8.97 6.04
N GLU A 113 7.54 8.52 6.54
CA GLU A 113 7.45 7.51 7.60
C GLU A 113 7.98 6.15 7.13
N LEU A 114 7.67 5.76 5.89
CA LEU A 114 8.14 4.51 5.31
C LEU A 114 9.65 4.50 5.11
N ARG A 115 10.25 5.63 4.72
CA ARG A 115 11.69 5.76 4.55
C ARG A 115 12.42 5.41 5.84
N ASP A 116 11.97 5.90 6.98
CA ASP A 116 12.60 5.59 8.27
C ASP A 116 12.48 4.09 8.62
N ALA A 117 11.41 3.43 8.18
CA ALA A 117 11.19 2.01 8.43
C ALA A 117 12.03 1.08 7.54
N ILE A 118 12.35 1.51 6.30
CA ILE A 118 12.97 0.66 5.28
C ILE A 118 14.40 1.10 4.88
N ALA A 119 14.86 2.27 5.33
CA ALA A 119 16.19 2.77 5.02
C ALA A 119 17.28 1.77 5.42
N GLY A 120 18.19 1.48 4.50
CA GLY A 120 19.27 0.52 4.69
C GLY A 120 18.83 -0.95 4.75
N LYS A 121 17.54 -1.25 4.54
CA LYS A 121 17.01 -2.62 4.53
C LYS A 121 16.78 -3.11 3.10
N LYS A 122 16.75 -4.44 2.94
CA LYS A 122 16.34 -5.08 1.69
C LYS A 122 14.82 -5.17 1.65
N GLY A 123 14.22 -4.82 0.52
CA GLY A 123 12.79 -5.06 0.32
C GLY A 123 12.54 -6.40 -0.34
N ILE A 124 11.66 -7.22 0.24
CA ILE A 124 11.22 -8.50 -0.34
C ILE A 124 9.71 -8.48 -0.58
N ILE A 125 9.27 -9.19 -1.60
CA ILE A 125 7.87 -9.52 -1.87
C ILE A 125 7.74 -10.97 -2.29
N CYS A 126 6.66 -11.63 -1.89
CA CYS A 126 6.37 -12.98 -2.38
C CYS A 126 5.72 -12.95 -3.77
N GLU A 127 5.76 -14.06 -4.50
CA GLU A 127 5.24 -14.18 -5.86
C GLU A 127 3.75 -13.81 -5.97
N SER A 128 2.95 -14.23 -4.99
CA SER A 128 1.54 -13.86 -4.90
C SER A 128 1.33 -12.34 -4.82
N VAL A 129 2.13 -11.64 -4.00
CA VAL A 129 2.07 -10.17 -3.86
C VAL A 129 2.51 -9.49 -5.15
N CYS A 130 3.61 -9.96 -5.77
CA CYS A 130 4.07 -9.39 -7.03
C CYS A 130 3.00 -9.49 -8.12
N SER A 131 2.28 -10.61 -8.18
CA SER A 131 1.22 -10.86 -9.15
C SER A 131 -0.01 -9.98 -8.88
N GLU A 132 -0.52 -9.97 -7.65
CA GLU A 132 -1.67 -9.14 -7.23
C GLU A 132 -1.38 -7.65 -7.46
N PHE A 133 -0.18 -7.18 -7.11
CA PHE A 133 0.21 -5.78 -7.32
C PHE A 133 0.25 -5.38 -8.80
N LYS A 134 0.88 -6.20 -9.66
CA LYS A 134 0.91 -5.94 -11.11
C LYS A 134 -0.49 -5.91 -11.71
N GLU A 135 -1.38 -6.82 -11.30
CA GLU A 135 -2.76 -6.87 -11.76
C GLU A 135 -3.53 -5.59 -11.36
N LEU A 136 -3.44 -5.19 -10.09
CA LEU A 136 -4.09 -3.98 -9.59
C LEU A 136 -3.61 -2.72 -10.33
N ILE A 137 -2.30 -2.57 -10.52
CA ILE A 137 -1.72 -1.42 -11.23
C ILE A 137 -2.10 -1.42 -12.71
N SER A 138 -2.18 -2.60 -13.35
CA SER A 138 -2.65 -2.72 -14.72
C SER A 138 -4.10 -2.26 -14.87
N MET A 139 -4.98 -2.73 -14.00
CA MET A 139 -6.41 -2.41 -14.04
C MET A 139 -6.72 -0.96 -13.66
N CYS A 140 -5.96 -0.39 -12.72
CA CYS A 140 -6.40 0.79 -11.99
C CYS A 140 -5.39 1.94 -11.94
N GLY A 141 -4.13 1.68 -12.26
CA GLY A 141 -3.07 2.69 -12.20
C GLY A 141 -3.14 3.67 -13.36
N GLY A 142 -2.96 4.96 -13.08
CA GLY A 142 -2.65 5.96 -14.10
C GLY A 142 -1.20 5.82 -14.60
N PRO A 143 -0.79 6.64 -15.58
CA PRO A 143 0.58 6.59 -16.13
C PRO A 143 1.67 6.72 -15.06
N ASN A 144 1.46 7.62 -14.09
CA ASN A 144 2.42 7.88 -13.01
C ASN A 144 2.49 6.72 -12.00
N GLU A 145 1.36 6.12 -11.62
CA GLU A 145 1.33 4.93 -10.76
C GLU A 145 2.03 3.74 -11.44
N LYS A 146 1.83 3.56 -12.75
CA LYS A 146 2.46 2.50 -13.54
C LYS A 146 3.99 2.67 -13.59
N LEU A 147 4.46 3.89 -13.86
CA LEU A 147 5.89 4.19 -13.87
C LEU A 147 6.54 3.92 -12.51
N ARG A 148 5.93 4.40 -11.41
CA ARG A 148 6.42 4.15 -10.06
C ARG A 148 6.40 2.66 -9.71
N ALA A 149 5.36 1.93 -10.11
CA ALA A 149 5.29 0.48 -9.88
C ALA A 149 6.42 -0.27 -10.58
N GLU A 150 6.74 0.05 -11.82
CA GLU A 150 7.86 -0.54 -12.54
C GLU A 150 9.21 -0.26 -11.87
N GLN A 151 9.41 0.98 -11.40
CA GLN A 151 10.61 1.39 -10.69
C GLN A 151 10.74 0.67 -9.34
N LEU A 152 9.63 0.55 -8.60
CA LEU A 152 9.60 -0.12 -7.30
C LEU A 152 9.87 -1.61 -7.43
N ILE A 153 9.25 -2.30 -8.39
CA ILE A 153 9.45 -3.75 -8.60
C ILE A 153 10.92 -4.05 -8.91
N LYS A 154 11.60 -3.22 -9.70
CA LYS A 154 13.04 -3.37 -10.00
C LYS A 154 13.94 -3.25 -8.77
N ARG A 155 13.45 -2.67 -7.68
CA ARG A 155 14.19 -2.49 -6.42
C ARG A 155 13.91 -3.59 -5.39
N LEU A 156 12.86 -4.38 -5.58
CA LEU A 156 12.44 -5.44 -4.66
C LEU A 156 12.99 -6.79 -5.08
N LEU A 157 13.34 -7.62 -4.09
CA LEU A 157 13.65 -9.03 -4.30
C LEU A 157 12.34 -9.84 -4.29
N ILE A 158 12.03 -10.49 -5.41
CA ILE A 158 10.89 -11.42 -5.49
C ILE A 158 11.35 -12.77 -4.94
N VAL A 159 10.66 -13.26 -3.91
CA VAL A 159 10.91 -14.56 -3.28
C VAL A 159 9.74 -15.52 -3.52
N PRO A 160 9.96 -16.85 -3.51
CA PRO A 160 8.87 -17.81 -3.60
C PRO A 160 7.87 -17.64 -2.46
N ASP A 161 6.61 -18.05 -2.69
CA ASP A 161 5.62 -18.16 -1.63
C ASP A 161 6.00 -19.29 -0.65
N CYS A 162 6.71 -18.95 0.42
CA CYS A 162 7.24 -19.88 1.43
C CYS A 162 6.74 -19.54 2.84
N PRO A 163 5.42 -19.64 3.10
CA PRO A 163 4.89 -19.25 4.39
C PRO A 163 5.29 -20.22 5.50
N SER A 164 5.64 -19.70 6.66
CA SER A 164 5.93 -20.53 7.82
C SER A 164 4.72 -21.34 8.27
N THR A 165 4.97 -22.55 8.77
CA THR A 165 3.94 -23.46 9.30
C THR A 165 3.11 -22.79 10.38
N ARG A 166 3.74 -22.09 11.32
CA ARG A 166 3.04 -21.43 12.44
C ARG A 166 2.02 -20.37 12.00
N ILE A 167 2.27 -19.63 10.93
CA ILE A 167 1.30 -18.66 10.39
C ILE A 167 0.22 -19.37 9.58
N MET A 168 0.60 -20.42 8.86
CA MET A 168 -0.33 -21.25 8.08
C MET A 168 -1.32 -22.03 8.95
N ASP A 169 -0.93 -22.41 10.16
CA ASP A 169 -1.76 -23.17 11.10
C ASP A 169 -2.78 -22.30 11.86
N LEU A 170 -2.70 -20.97 11.76
CA LEU A 170 -3.69 -20.07 12.36
C LEU A 170 -5.11 -20.39 11.82
N PRO A 171 -6.18 -20.26 12.61
CA PRO A 171 -7.52 -20.49 12.10
C PRO A 171 -7.86 -19.46 11.00
N THR A 172 -8.33 -19.94 9.86
CA THR A 172 -8.86 -19.07 8.81
C THR A 172 -10.17 -18.46 9.29
N THR A 173 -10.21 -17.14 9.40
CA THR A 173 -11.38 -16.38 9.85
C THR A 173 -11.64 -15.22 8.90
N ARG A 174 -12.73 -14.48 9.10
CA ARG A 174 -12.99 -13.23 8.35
C ARG A 174 -11.84 -12.22 8.46
N LYS A 175 -11.10 -12.21 9.57
CA LYS A 175 -9.96 -11.31 9.81
C LYS A 175 -8.61 -11.92 9.40
N ILE A 176 -8.53 -13.25 9.35
CA ILE A 176 -7.33 -14.02 9.02
C ILE A 176 -7.60 -14.78 7.71
N ALA A 177 -7.56 -14.05 6.60
CA ALA A 177 -7.77 -14.63 5.27
C ALA A 177 -6.52 -15.38 4.79
N MET A 178 -6.72 -16.44 4.01
CA MET A 178 -5.64 -17.30 3.50
C MET A 178 -4.54 -16.51 2.77
N LYS A 179 -4.92 -15.56 1.91
CA LYS A 179 -3.95 -14.73 1.18
C LYS A 179 -3.00 -13.97 2.11
N ASN A 180 -3.52 -13.43 3.21
CA ASN A 180 -2.70 -12.70 4.18
C ASN A 180 -1.79 -13.66 4.97
N LYS A 181 -2.19 -14.92 5.18
CA LYS A 181 -1.33 -15.93 5.81
C LYS A 181 -0.12 -16.25 4.94
N VAL A 182 -0.30 -16.30 3.62
CA VAL A 182 0.81 -16.48 2.66
C VAL A 182 1.80 -15.31 2.77
N VAL A 183 1.30 -14.07 2.70
CA VAL A 183 2.16 -12.87 2.76
C VAL A 183 2.90 -12.77 4.09
N PHE A 184 2.18 -12.84 5.21
CA PHE A 184 2.79 -12.69 6.54
C PHE A 184 3.62 -13.90 6.94
N GLY A 185 3.22 -15.10 6.53
CA GLY A 185 4.00 -16.31 6.75
C GLY A 185 5.31 -16.29 5.96
N THR A 186 5.31 -15.71 4.76
CA THR A 186 6.54 -15.58 3.96
C THR A 186 7.48 -14.57 4.62
N GLY A 187 6.97 -13.41 5.03
CA GLY A 187 7.76 -12.46 5.83
C GLY A 187 8.34 -13.11 7.08
N ASP A 188 7.53 -13.90 7.79
CA ASP A 188 7.96 -14.65 8.96
C ASP A 188 9.09 -15.65 8.67
N TYR A 189 8.96 -16.45 7.60
CA TYR A 189 9.99 -17.40 7.17
C TYR A 189 11.33 -16.72 6.89
N TRP A 190 11.30 -15.52 6.29
CA TRP A 190 12.50 -14.74 5.97
C TRP A 190 13.02 -13.89 7.15
N HIS A 191 12.42 -14.02 8.34
CA HIS A 191 12.69 -13.14 9.49
C HIS A 191 12.56 -11.64 9.14
N ALA A 192 11.67 -11.33 8.21
CA ALA A 192 11.44 -10.01 7.67
C ALA A 192 10.07 -9.50 8.15
N PRO A 193 10.00 -8.43 8.96
CA PRO A 193 8.72 -7.87 9.33
C PRO A 193 7.91 -7.45 8.11
N THR A 194 6.61 -7.75 8.13
CA THR A 194 5.69 -7.37 7.06
C THR A 194 5.17 -5.95 7.23
N LEU A 195 5.50 -5.09 6.27
CA LEU A 195 4.91 -3.78 6.10
C LEU A 195 3.57 -3.90 5.36
N THR A 196 2.50 -3.41 5.97
CA THR A 196 1.14 -3.55 5.47
C THR A 196 0.26 -2.40 5.95
N ALA A 197 -0.78 -2.11 5.16
CA ALA A 197 -1.87 -1.25 5.58
C ALA A 197 -3.07 -2.05 6.15
N ASN A 198 -3.06 -3.39 6.03
CA ASN A 198 -4.06 -4.28 6.59
C ASN A 198 -3.87 -4.47 8.11
N MET A 199 -4.22 -3.43 8.87
CA MET A 199 -4.16 -3.44 10.33
C MET A 199 -5.13 -4.43 10.99
N GLY A 200 -6.14 -4.92 10.25
CA GLY A 200 -7.04 -5.97 10.71
C GLY A 200 -6.31 -7.30 10.92
N PHE A 201 -5.54 -7.70 9.90
CA PHE A 201 -4.72 -8.91 9.97
C PHE A 201 -3.54 -8.74 10.92
N ALA A 202 -2.79 -7.63 10.82
CA ALA A 202 -1.64 -7.36 11.68
C ALA A 202 -2.00 -7.42 13.17
N ARG A 203 -3.14 -6.85 13.57
CA ARG A 203 -3.61 -6.92 14.96
C ARG A 203 -4.04 -8.33 15.37
N ALA A 204 -4.67 -9.07 14.47
CA ALA A 204 -5.11 -10.44 14.76
C ALA A 204 -3.91 -11.36 15.05
N ILE A 205 -2.82 -11.25 14.29
CA ILE A 205 -1.62 -12.07 14.50
C ILE A 205 -0.82 -11.66 15.74
N SER A 206 -0.72 -10.35 16.05
CA SER A 206 -0.02 -9.89 17.25
C SER A 206 -0.66 -10.40 18.55
N GLN A 207 -1.97 -10.64 18.55
CA GLN A 207 -2.70 -11.21 19.70
C GLN A 207 -2.46 -12.73 19.85
N THR A 208 -2.02 -13.40 18.80
CA THR A 208 -1.72 -14.85 18.82
C THR A 208 -0.29 -15.19 19.26
N GLY A 209 0.44 -14.21 19.81
CA GLY A 209 1.82 -14.39 20.31
C GLY A 209 2.86 -14.64 19.22
N SER A 210 2.48 -14.47 17.94
CA SER A 210 3.24 -14.94 16.78
C SER A 210 3.73 -13.76 15.93
N THR A 211 4.99 -13.35 16.13
CA THR A 211 5.72 -12.27 15.42
C THR A 211 5.14 -10.86 15.54
N GLN A 212 6.00 -9.87 15.79
CA GLN A 212 5.62 -8.46 15.68
C GLN A 212 5.71 -8.02 14.22
N PRO A 213 4.59 -7.71 13.53
CA PRO A 213 4.67 -6.96 12.29
C PRO A 213 5.29 -5.58 12.62
N LEU A 214 6.19 -5.10 11.76
CA LEU A 214 6.66 -3.72 11.83
C LEU A 214 5.51 -2.83 11.36
N SER A 215 4.61 -2.49 12.29
CA SER A 215 3.71 -1.37 12.05
C SER A 215 4.57 -0.12 12.04
N THR A 216 4.30 0.75 11.08
CA THR A 216 4.93 2.05 11.07
C THR A 216 4.64 2.75 12.41
N GLY A 217 5.70 3.11 13.13
CA GLY A 217 5.66 3.97 14.32
C GLY A 217 5.47 3.31 15.70
N LYS A 218 6.29 3.77 16.66
CA LYS A 218 6.18 3.63 18.13
C LYS A 218 4.87 4.16 18.75
N HIS A 219 3.85 4.40 17.95
CA HIS A 219 2.49 4.67 18.38
C HIS A 219 1.63 3.88 17.43
N ALA A 220 0.94 2.87 17.94
CA ALA A 220 -0.19 2.25 17.27
C ALA A 220 -1.18 3.36 16.87
N ARG A 221 -0.98 3.96 15.69
CA ARG A 221 -1.90 4.96 15.19
C ARG A 221 -3.14 4.20 14.80
N LYS A 222 -4.18 4.50 15.56
CA LYS A 222 -5.55 4.11 15.33
C LYS A 222 -5.94 4.66 13.95
N LEU A 223 -5.64 3.90 12.88
CA LEU A 223 -6.36 3.98 11.61
C LEU A 223 -7.76 3.41 11.91
N MET A 224 -8.59 4.25 12.54
CA MET A 224 -10.05 4.12 12.64
C MET A 224 -10.69 5.28 11.89
#